data_AF-A0A545U4P8-F1
#
_entry.id   AF-A0A545U4P8-F1
#
_cell.length_a   1.000
_cell.length_b   1.000
_cell.length_c   1.000
_cell.angle_alpha   90.00
_cell.angle_beta   90.00
_cell.angle_gamma   90.00
#
_symmetry.space_group_name_H-M   'P 1'
#
loop_
_entity.id
_entity.type
_entity.pdbx_description
1 polymer ?
#
loop_
_entity_poly.entity_id
_entity_poly.type
_entity_poly.pdbx_seq_one_letter_code
_entity_poly.pdbx_strand_id
1 'polypeptide(L)'
;MKNTIFPSADHYQIPRALYVGAWKVWFKRFSDHEAWREGVMPAVSENAKLHQLIEANKRFSLEVINRLMVPWYYRDKSQICESFFLMNQDMLKRVKSDDNPELELVRLSDQALDYWDGLTFLEQDLFTAYAEARIQADIETPSHAPVVIDDHGLEVIGEDIYPPVVPDKSASDKEFASAIVAWIEEDPFTPMYQRLPVGEAVSSWHDRLEAFFWPKPRNGLMQVSHSADALMYRAEILAKGIETSTAKDGSEWNKEDRDMAVKTANEIFLQAGVPQKDVTWENVYQVMKSAISADENSSAKMNSGWSLLASFATHWLNNKPDRIPMACWNSRVSASILSRLDFLMVEAGYEDHENRFEHIGRVPGVGGTRPRELSLNWPDGYRSWKNQVAASRFINLIVECLNNEKNSDGSLKYEPMPIPTGGRAPWSIQGVQLVLFSDGY
;
A
#
# COMPACT_ATOMS: atom_id res chain seq x y z
N MET A 1 -0.30 -13.07 25.87
CA MET A 1 -0.22 -11.61 25.59
C MET A 1 -1.65 -11.15 25.32
N LYS A 2 -2.19 -10.21 26.09
CA LYS A 2 -3.58 -9.74 25.86
C LYS A 2 -3.58 -8.82 24.62
N ASN A 3 -4.61 -8.93 23.79
CA ASN A 3 -4.81 -8.15 22.57
C ASN A 3 -5.93 -7.12 22.78
N THR A 4 -5.96 -6.08 21.95
CA THR A 4 -7.15 -5.24 21.81
C THR A 4 -8.17 -5.96 20.93
N ILE A 5 -9.41 -6.06 21.39
CA ILE A 5 -10.48 -6.83 20.75
C ILE A 5 -11.55 -5.90 20.17
N PHE A 6 -11.93 -6.12 18.91
CA PHE A 6 -12.98 -5.37 18.21
C PHE A 6 -14.23 -6.24 18.06
N PRO A 7 -15.21 -6.18 18.99
CA PRO A 7 -16.39 -7.06 18.95
C PRO A 7 -17.24 -6.84 17.70
N SER A 8 -17.36 -5.59 17.22
CA SER A 8 -18.10 -5.24 16.01
C SER A 8 -17.42 -5.70 14.69
N ALA A 9 -16.18 -6.17 14.77
CA ALA A 9 -15.41 -6.70 13.65
C ALA A 9 -15.15 -8.20 13.80
N ASP A 10 -16.17 -8.94 14.22
CA ASP A 10 -16.11 -10.40 14.45
C ASP A 10 -14.99 -10.79 15.43
N HIS A 11 -14.91 -10.05 16.54
CA HIS A 11 -13.88 -10.23 17.57
C HIS A 11 -12.44 -10.17 17.04
N TYR A 12 -12.22 -9.45 15.93
CA TYR A 12 -10.89 -9.22 15.39
C TYR A 12 -9.96 -8.66 16.47
N GLN A 13 -8.71 -9.11 16.47
CA GLN A 13 -7.76 -8.78 17.52
C GLN A 13 -6.50 -8.16 16.92
N ILE A 14 -5.94 -7.17 17.62
CA ILE A 14 -4.62 -6.64 17.32
C ILE A 14 -3.74 -6.62 18.57
N PRO A 15 -2.41 -6.67 18.42
CA PRO A 15 -1.50 -6.49 19.54
C PRO A 15 -1.76 -5.15 20.24
N ARG A 16 -1.75 -5.12 21.58
CA ARG A 16 -1.92 -3.88 22.35
C ARG A 16 -0.91 -2.81 21.96
N ALA A 17 0.34 -3.21 21.71
CA ALA A 17 1.40 -2.29 21.28
C ALA A 17 1.03 -1.59 19.97
N LEU A 18 0.40 -2.30 19.03
CA LEU A 18 -0.09 -1.68 17.79
C LEU A 18 -1.18 -0.65 18.07
N TYR A 19 -2.08 -0.93 19.01
CA TYR A 19 -3.14 0.01 19.39
C TYR A 19 -2.58 1.29 20.04
N VAL A 20 -1.64 1.17 20.98
CA VAL A 20 -0.96 2.33 21.58
C VAL A 20 -0.13 3.09 20.55
N GLY A 21 0.57 2.38 19.67
CA GLY A 21 1.30 2.99 18.54
C GLY A 21 0.36 3.80 17.64
N ALA A 22 -0.80 3.25 17.29
CA ALA A 22 -1.82 3.96 16.51
C ALA A 22 -2.32 5.21 17.22
N TRP A 23 -2.60 5.13 18.53
CA TRP A 23 -2.99 6.28 19.33
C TRP A 23 -1.95 7.40 19.26
N LYS A 24 -0.68 7.06 19.49
CA LYS A 24 0.45 8.02 19.41
C LYS A 24 0.57 8.66 18.04
N VAL A 25 0.46 7.88 16.96
CA VAL A 25 0.50 8.40 15.58
C VAL A 25 -0.68 9.31 15.29
N TRP A 26 -1.87 9.00 15.80
CA TRP A 26 -3.07 9.81 15.59
C TRP A 26 -2.93 11.19 16.26
N PHE A 27 -2.41 11.24 17.49
CA PHE A 27 -2.07 12.50 18.16
C PHE A 27 -1.01 13.29 17.41
N LYS A 28 0.07 12.64 16.96
CA LYS A 28 1.10 13.29 16.13
C LYS A 28 0.50 13.98 14.89
N ARG A 29 -0.52 13.38 14.28
CA ARG A 29 -1.06 13.83 12.98
C ARG A 29 -2.16 14.89 13.10
N PHE A 30 -2.97 14.84 14.15
CA PHE A 30 -4.18 15.67 14.25
C PHE A 30 -4.30 16.49 15.55
N SER A 31 -3.30 16.41 16.42
CA SER A 31 -3.29 17.10 17.71
C SER A 31 -1.86 17.52 18.08
N ASP A 32 -1.65 17.95 19.32
CA ASP A 32 -0.32 18.14 19.89
C ASP A 32 0.36 16.77 20.06
N HIS A 33 1.54 16.61 19.43
CA HIS A 33 2.30 15.37 19.46
C HIS A 33 2.62 14.93 20.89
N GLU A 34 2.99 15.86 21.77
CA GLU A 34 3.43 15.55 23.14
C GLU A 34 2.24 15.18 24.04
N ALA A 35 1.02 15.57 23.65
CA ALA A 35 -0.18 15.33 24.43
C ALA A 35 -0.68 13.88 24.38
N TRP A 36 -0.09 12.98 23.57
CA TRP A 36 -0.66 11.63 23.35
C TRP A 36 -0.85 10.78 24.62
N ARG A 37 -0.07 11.02 25.68
CA ARG A 37 -0.16 10.27 26.94
C ARG A 37 -1.39 10.63 27.76
N GLU A 38 -1.67 11.93 27.91
CA GLU A 38 -2.74 12.47 28.76
C GLU A 38 -3.95 12.92 27.95
N GLY A 39 -3.77 13.04 26.65
CA GLY A 39 -4.74 13.52 25.71
C GLY A 39 -5.96 12.62 25.62
N VAL A 40 -7.07 13.26 25.24
CA VAL A 40 -8.38 12.65 25.14
C VAL A 40 -8.90 12.74 23.71
N MET A 41 -9.69 11.75 23.29
CA MET A 41 -10.42 11.77 22.03
C MET A 41 -11.93 11.64 22.27
N PRO A 42 -12.77 12.24 21.41
CA PRO A 42 -14.20 11.94 21.38
C PRO A 42 -14.46 10.45 21.14
N ALA A 43 -15.37 9.88 21.93
CA ALA A 43 -15.72 8.46 21.92
C ALA A 43 -17.17 8.21 21.51
N VAL A 44 -17.65 8.96 20.52
CA VAL A 44 -19.02 8.87 20.02
C VAL A 44 -19.13 7.74 18.99
N SER A 45 -20.06 6.81 19.21
CA SER A 45 -20.42 5.80 18.21
C SER A 45 -21.23 6.45 17.10
N GLU A 46 -20.84 6.19 15.85
CA GLU A 46 -21.52 6.75 14.68
C GLU A 46 -21.81 5.68 13.65
N ASN A 47 -23.01 5.71 13.06
CA ASN A 47 -23.41 4.75 12.02
C ASN A 47 -23.06 5.21 10.60
N ALA A 48 -22.45 6.39 10.45
CA ALA A 48 -21.98 6.88 9.15
C ALA A 48 -20.83 6.03 8.61
N LYS A 49 -20.65 6.03 7.29
CA LYS A 49 -19.51 5.37 6.62
C LYS A 49 -18.21 6.11 6.92
N LEU A 50 -17.06 5.46 6.75
CA LEU A 50 -15.78 6.05 7.14
C LEU A 50 -15.49 7.37 6.41
N HIS A 51 -15.71 7.42 5.08
CA HIS A 51 -15.50 8.65 4.31
C HIS A 51 -16.37 9.80 4.83
N GLN A 52 -17.63 9.53 5.17
CA GLN A 52 -18.57 10.53 5.68
C GLN A 52 -18.15 11.11 7.02
N LEU A 53 -17.55 10.29 7.90
CA LEU A 53 -17.01 10.78 9.18
C LEU A 53 -15.85 11.75 8.95
N ILE A 54 -15.00 11.47 7.97
CA ILE A 54 -13.86 12.29 7.64
C ILE A 54 -14.31 13.61 6.98
N GLU A 55 -15.23 13.54 6.01
CA GLU A 55 -15.86 14.71 5.36
C GLU A 55 -16.58 15.61 6.38
N ALA A 56 -17.15 15.03 7.44
CA ALA A 56 -17.78 15.75 8.55
C ALA A 56 -16.77 16.32 9.57
N ASN A 57 -15.47 16.32 9.25
CA ASN A 57 -14.37 16.78 10.11
C ASN A 57 -14.28 16.05 11.47
N LYS A 58 -14.66 14.76 11.50
CA LYS A 58 -14.60 13.90 12.71
C LYS A 58 -13.41 12.96 12.73
N ARG A 59 -12.38 13.27 11.93
CA ARG A 59 -11.15 12.47 11.82
C ARG A 59 -10.46 12.25 13.16
N PHE A 60 -10.39 13.25 14.04
CA PHE A 60 -9.80 13.09 15.37
C PHE A 60 -10.82 12.51 16.36
N SER A 61 -11.05 11.19 16.29
CA SER A 61 -11.96 10.48 17.17
C SER A 61 -11.51 9.04 17.42
N LEU A 62 -11.96 8.45 18.54
CA LEU A 62 -11.79 7.03 18.83
C LEU A 62 -12.43 6.15 17.75
N GLU A 63 -13.52 6.63 17.14
CA GLU A 63 -14.29 5.88 16.16
C GLU A 63 -13.49 5.69 14.87
N VAL A 64 -12.88 6.77 14.36
CA VAL A 64 -12.09 6.72 13.12
C VAL A 64 -10.83 5.88 13.31
N ILE A 65 -10.08 6.08 14.40
CA ILE A 65 -8.87 5.27 14.65
C ILE A 65 -9.21 3.78 14.77
N ASN A 66 -10.30 3.41 15.45
CA ASN A 66 -10.73 2.01 15.56
C ASN A 66 -11.10 1.41 14.20
N ARG A 67 -11.79 2.16 13.35
CA ARG A 67 -12.12 1.73 11.98
C ARG A 67 -10.86 1.51 11.14
N LEU A 68 -9.81 2.31 11.31
CA LEU A 68 -8.55 2.11 10.58
C LEU A 68 -7.78 0.87 11.07
N MET A 69 -8.02 0.43 12.31
CA MET A 69 -7.34 -0.73 12.90
C MET A 69 -7.95 -2.08 12.53
N VAL A 70 -9.16 -2.12 11.98
CA VAL A 70 -9.85 -3.34 11.56
C VAL A 70 -9.70 -3.58 10.05
N PRO A 71 -9.88 -4.84 9.57
CA PRO A 71 -9.89 -5.13 8.13
C PRO A 71 -10.89 -4.27 7.37
N TRP A 72 -10.57 -3.98 6.10
CA TRP A 72 -11.34 -3.06 5.25
C TRP A 72 -12.86 -3.30 5.28
N TYR A 73 -13.28 -4.57 5.34
CA TYR A 73 -14.69 -4.99 5.32
C TYR A 73 -15.52 -4.41 6.48
N TYR A 74 -14.89 -4.03 7.59
CA TYR A 74 -15.56 -3.54 8.79
C TYR A 74 -15.51 -2.01 8.95
N ARG A 75 -14.79 -1.30 8.06
CA ARG A 75 -14.49 0.14 8.24
C ARG A 75 -15.70 1.06 8.12
N ASP A 76 -16.76 0.62 7.44
CA ASP A 76 -18.04 1.35 7.33
C ASP A 76 -19.03 1.02 8.45
N LYS A 77 -18.61 0.27 9.48
CA LYS A 77 -19.43 -0.07 10.65
C LYS A 77 -18.85 0.54 11.90
N SER A 78 -19.72 0.87 12.85
CA SER A 78 -19.24 1.41 14.12
C SER A 78 -18.43 0.40 14.91
N GLN A 79 -17.29 0.85 15.43
CA GLN A 79 -16.39 0.03 16.23
C GLN A 79 -16.49 0.33 17.72
N ILE A 80 -17.11 1.45 18.09
CA ILE A 80 -17.42 1.79 19.47
C ILE A 80 -18.77 1.20 19.87
N CYS A 81 -18.76 0.39 20.92
CA CYS A 81 -19.96 -0.11 21.60
C CYS A 81 -19.63 -0.41 23.07
N GLU A 82 -20.64 -0.70 23.89
CA GLU A 82 -20.42 -1.06 25.31
C GLU A 82 -19.48 -2.26 25.45
N SER A 83 -19.67 -3.31 24.65
CA SER A 83 -18.80 -4.49 24.64
C SER A 83 -17.35 -4.15 24.30
N PHE A 84 -17.10 -3.18 23.42
CA PHE A 84 -15.72 -2.75 23.11
C PHE A 84 -15.02 -2.21 24.35
N PHE A 85 -15.69 -1.37 25.15
CA PHE A 85 -15.08 -0.87 26.39
C PHE A 85 -14.92 -1.96 27.45
N LEU A 86 -15.90 -2.85 27.61
CA LEU A 86 -15.84 -3.96 28.56
C LEU A 86 -14.68 -4.92 28.25
N MET A 87 -14.42 -5.19 26.96
CA MET A 87 -13.34 -6.08 26.54
C MET A 87 -11.95 -5.44 26.56
N ASN A 88 -11.86 -4.10 26.64
CA ASN A 88 -10.61 -3.34 26.54
C ASN A 88 -10.43 -2.32 27.69
N GLN A 89 -10.92 -2.62 28.89
CA GLN A 89 -10.82 -1.73 30.07
C GLN A 89 -9.37 -1.46 30.49
N ASP A 90 -8.49 -2.41 30.21
CA ASP A 90 -7.04 -2.31 30.39
C ASP A 90 -6.38 -1.36 29.38
N MET A 91 -7.04 -1.04 28.27
CA MET A 91 -6.49 -0.15 27.23
C MET A 91 -7.03 1.26 27.32
N LEU A 92 -8.32 1.41 27.65
CA LEU A 92 -9.04 2.68 27.54
C LEU A 92 -9.78 3.01 28.82
N LYS A 93 -9.77 4.30 29.18
CA LYS A 93 -10.53 4.86 30.29
C LYS A 93 -11.42 5.97 29.77
N ARG A 94 -12.72 5.88 30.06
CA ARG A 94 -13.70 6.94 29.79
C ARG A 94 -13.45 8.11 30.74
N VAL A 95 -13.57 9.32 30.22
CA VAL A 95 -13.36 10.59 30.92
C VAL A 95 -14.53 11.51 30.58
N LYS A 96 -14.98 12.33 31.54
CA LYS A 96 -15.97 13.37 31.28
C LYS A 96 -15.25 14.63 30.84
N SER A 97 -15.78 15.32 29.84
CA SER A 97 -15.31 16.67 29.52
C SER A 97 -15.76 17.64 30.62
N ASP A 98 -14.85 18.52 31.03
CA ASP A 98 -15.16 19.60 31.98
C ASP A 98 -16.03 20.69 31.32
N ASP A 99 -15.83 20.92 30.02
CA ASP A 99 -16.53 21.96 29.24
C ASP A 99 -17.89 21.49 28.70
N ASN A 100 -18.03 20.20 28.41
CA ASN A 100 -19.28 19.62 27.92
C ASN A 100 -19.52 18.23 28.53
N PRO A 101 -20.22 18.12 29.68
CA PRO A 101 -20.45 16.86 30.35
C PRO A 101 -21.18 15.79 29.53
N GLU A 102 -21.85 16.17 28.44
CA GLU A 102 -22.51 15.25 27.50
C GLU A 102 -21.55 14.64 26.47
N LEU A 103 -20.37 15.26 26.27
CA LEU A 103 -19.33 14.74 25.39
C LEU A 103 -18.56 13.63 26.09
N GLU A 104 -18.74 12.40 25.61
CA GLU A 104 -17.97 11.26 26.08
C GLU A 104 -16.55 11.29 25.50
N LEU A 105 -15.56 11.40 26.39
CA LEU A 105 -14.15 11.39 26.05
C LEU A 105 -13.49 10.10 26.51
N VAL A 106 -12.37 9.76 25.88
CA VAL A 106 -11.57 8.60 26.24
C VAL A 106 -10.09 8.95 26.23
N ARG A 107 -9.31 8.35 27.13
CA ARG A 107 -7.83 8.33 27.09
C ARG A 107 -7.30 6.91 27.22
N LEU A 108 -6.01 6.74 26.95
CA LEU A 108 -5.31 5.51 27.32
C LEU A 108 -5.36 5.30 28.85
N SER A 109 -5.55 4.05 29.25
CA SER A 109 -5.49 3.66 30.66
C SER A 109 -4.04 3.69 31.16
N ASP A 110 -3.84 3.83 32.47
CA ASP A 110 -2.50 3.80 33.06
C ASP A 110 -1.83 2.42 32.83
N GLN A 111 -2.60 1.33 32.80
CA GLN A 111 -2.09 -0.01 32.45
C GLN A 111 -1.60 -0.09 30.99
N ALA A 112 -2.23 0.64 30.07
CA ALA A 112 -1.83 0.68 28.67
C ALA A 112 -0.50 1.42 28.52
N LEU A 113 -0.33 2.51 29.28
CA LEU A 113 0.90 3.30 29.33
C LEU A 113 2.05 2.50 29.97
N ASP A 114 1.80 1.86 31.11
CA ASP A 114 2.78 0.99 31.78
C ASP A 114 3.24 -0.16 30.87
N TYR A 115 2.30 -0.77 30.15
CA TYR A 115 2.62 -1.81 29.16
C TYR A 115 3.52 -1.26 28.05
N TRP A 116 3.21 -0.08 27.51
CA TRP A 116 4.01 0.55 26.47
C TRP A 116 5.41 0.91 26.97
N ASP A 117 5.52 1.49 28.16
CA ASP A 117 6.78 1.89 28.77
C ASP A 117 7.66 0.69 29.18
N GLY A 118 7.04 -0.49 29.38
CA GLY A 118 7.74 -1.75 29.57
C GLY A 118 8.33 -2.37 28.29
N LEU A 119 7.96 -1.88 27.10
CA LEU A 119 8.54 -2.34 25.83
C LEU A 119 9.93 -1.73 25.61
N THR A 120 10.80 -2.47 24.93
CA THR A 120 12.08 -1.92 24.47
C THR A 120 11.85 -0.80 23.46
N PHE A 121 12.84 0.09 23.32
CA PHE A 121 12.80 1.13 22.29
C PHE A 121 12.53 0.54 20.89
N LEU A 122 13.18 -0.57 20.54
CA LEU A 122 13.01 -1.24 19.24
C LEU A 122 11.57 -1.75 19.03
N GLU A 123 10.94 -2.31 20.06
CA GLU A 123 9.55 -2.78 19.96
C GLU A 123 8.57 -1.61 19.82
N GLN A 124 8.74 -0.54 20.61
CA GLN A 124 7.93 0.67 20.47
C GLN A 124 8.08 1.26 19.06
N ASP A 125 9.30 1.28 18.55
CA ASP A 125 9.65 1.78 17.22
C ASP A 125 8.92 1.01 16.12
N LEU A 126 8.98 -0.32 16.21
CA LEU A 126 8.38 -1.27 15.29
C LEU A 126 6.85 -1.13 15.25
N PHE A 127 6.19 -1.14 16.42
CA PHE A 127 4.73 -1.03 16.47
C PHE A 127 4.22 0.36 16.08
N THR A 128 5.01 1.40 16.34
CA THR A 128 4.72 2.74 15.80
C THR A 128 4.84 2.74 14.28
N ALA A 129 5.84 2.07 13.70
CA ALA A 129 5.95 1.95 12.25
C ALA A 129 4.75 1.18 11.65
N TYR A 130 4.32 0.06 12.23
CA TYR A 130 3.12 -0.65 11.77
C TYR A 130 1.85 0.20 11.85
N ALA A 131 1.71 1.01 12.91
CA ALA A 131 0.62 1.96 13.02
C ALA A 131 0.67 3.03 11.92
N GLU A 132 1.84 3.62 11.68
CA GLU A 132 2.03 4.60 10.60
C GLU A 132 1.72 3.99 9.23
N ALA A 133 2.16 2.76 8.97
CA ALA A 133 1.85 2.05 7.73
C ALA A 133 0.32 1.93 7.56
N ARG A 134 -0.43 1.52 8.59
CA ARG A 134 -1.90 1.41 8.49
C ARG A 134 -2.61 2.72 8.21
N ILE A 135 -2.07 3.82 8.73
CA ILE A 135 -2.63 5.16 8.62
C ILE A 135 -2.22 5.83 7.29
N GLN A 136 -1.16 5.35 6.64
CA GLN A 136 -0.68 5.87 5.35
C GLN A 136 -1.00 4.97 4.15
N ALA A 137 -1.27 3.69 4.38
CA ALA A 137 -1.61 2.72 3.34
C ALA A 137 -2.98 3.02 2.72
N ASP A 138 -3.31 2.27 1.66
CA ASP A 138 -4.62 2.34 1.03
C ASP A 138 -5.74 2.04 2.03
N ILE A 139 -6.63 3.02 2.22
CA ILE A 139 -7.79 2.87 3.10
C ILE A 139 -8.97 2.36 2.29
N GLU A 140 -8.95 1.05 2.05
CA GLU A 140 -10.07 0.35 1.45
C GLU A 140 -11.27 0.34 2.42
N THR A 141 -12.49 0.44 1.87
CA THR A 141 -13.76 0.26 2.60
C THR A 141 -14.76 -0.53 1.75
N PRO A 142 -15.90 -0.98 2.30
CA PRO A 142 -16.99 -1.53 1.50
C PRO A 142 -17.62 -0.51 0.56
N SER A 143 -17.50 0.79 0.85
CA SER A 143 -17.89 1.84 -0.07
C SER A 143 -16.86 2.02 -1.20
N HIS A 144 -17.35 2.34 -2.40
CA HIS A 144 -16.52 2.74 -3.54
C HIS A 144 -15.99 4.18 -3.41
N ALA A 145 -16.43 4.91 -2.38
CA ALA A 145 -15.96 6.27 -2.14
C ALA A 145 -14.54 6.26 -1.57
N PRO A 146 -13.65 7.13 -2.07
CA PRO A 146 -12.30 7.24 -1.54
C PRO A 146 -12.32 7.72 -0.08
N VAL A 147 -11.42 7.19 0.73
CA VAL A 147 -11.23 7.65 2.12
C VAL A 147 -9.96 8.49 2.21
N VAL A 148 -10.12 9.81 2.11
CA VAL A 148 -9.02 10.76 2.14
C VAL A 148 -8.83 11.26 3.58
N ILE A 149 -7.89 10.69 4.34
CA ILE A 149 -7.59 11.17 5.70
C ILE A 149 -7.06 12.61 5.70
N ASP A 150 -6.39 12.99 4.62
CA ASP A 150 -5.68 14.24 4.45
C ASP A 150 -6.45 15.16 3.50
N ASP A 151 -7.17 16.17 4.01
CA ASP A 151 -7.96 17.18 3.29
C ASP A 151 -7.21 18.07 2.26
N HIS A 152 -6.56 17.54 1.21
CA HIS A 152 -6.01 18.37 0.11
C HIS A 152 -6.61 17.96 -1.24
N GLY A 153 -6.75 18.97 -2.11
CA GLY A 153 -7.39 18.90 -3.42
C GLY A 153 -6.58 18.15 -4.48
N LEU A 154 -7.11 18.13 -5.69
CA LEU A 154 -6.58 17.40 -6.85
C LEU A 154 -5.24 18.00 -7.33
N GLU A 155 -4.30 17.15 -7.72
CA GLU A 155 -3.07 17.56 -8.43
C GLU A 155 -3.21 17.24 -9.93
N VAL A 156 -2.74 18.16 -10.78
CA VAL A 156 -2.67 17.99 -12.24
C VAL A 156 -1.20 17.72 -12.60
N ILE A 157 -0.92 16.62 -13.31
CA ILE A 157 0.44 16.36 -13.82
C ILE A 157 0.72 17.23 -15.04
N GLY A 158 1.96 17.69 -15.16
CA GLY A 158 2.48 18.38 -16.34
C GLY A 158 2.44 19.90 -16.23
N GLU A 159 2.05 20.45 -15.08
CA GLU A 159 2.19 21.89 -14.81
C GLU A 159 3.68 22.30 -14.70
N ASP A 160 4.53 21.42 -14.15
CA ASP A 160 5.93 21.72 -13.85
C ASP A 160 6.91 21.27 -14.96
N ILE A 161 6.73 20.08 -15.53
CA ILE A 161 7.60 19.52 -16.59
C ILE A 161 6.80 18.74 -17.63
N TYR A 162 7.02 19.10 -18.89
CA TYR A 162 6.51 18.40 -20.07
C TYR A 162 7.35 17.14 -20.37
N PRO A 163 6.74 16.00 -20.75
CA PRO A 163 7.49 14.78 -21.04
C PRO A 163 8.52 15.00 -22.15
N PRO A 164 9.72 14.40 -22.05
CA PRO A 164 10.78 14.59 -23.04
C PRO A 164 10.44 13.97 -24.40
N VAL A 165 9.55 12.98 -24.41
CA VAL A 165 9.08 12.28 -25.62
C VAL A 165 7.59 12.01 -25.48
N VAL A 166 6.82 12.38 -26.52
CA VAL A 166 5.42 11.99 -26.68
C VAL A 166 5.34 10.99 -27.83
N PRO A 167 4.93 9.74 -27.59
CA PRO A 167 4.72 8.76 -28.66
C PRO A 167 3.56 9.17 -29.58
N ASP A 168 3.63 8.79 -30.85
CA ASP A 168 2.49 8.94 -31.76
C ASP A 168 1.30 8.07 -31.32
N LYS A 169 0.08 8.43 -31.75
CA LYS A 169 -1.15 7.67 -31.46
C LYS A 169 -1.03 6.17 -31.77
N SER A 170 -0.37 5.83 -32.87
CA SER A 170 -0.17 4.44 -33.35
C SER A 170 1.04 3.72 -32.74
N ALA A 171 1.77 4.36 -31.82
CA ALA A 171 2.96 3.78 -31.22
C ALA A 171 2.63 2.54 -30.36
N SER A 172 3.58 1.62 -30.26
CA SER A 172 3.46 0.40 -29.47
C SER A 172 3.41 0.68 -27.96
N ASP A 173 2.90 -0.26 -27.17
CA ASP A 173 2.86 -0.15 -25.70
C ASP A 173 4.27 0.05 -25.12
N LYS A 174 5.27 -0.52 -25.78
CA LYS A 174 6.69 -0.39 -25.41
C LYS A 174 7.20 1.04 -25.60
N GLU A 175 6.76 1.75 -26.64
CA GLU A 175 7.11 3.16 -26.84
C GLU A 175 6.46 4.06 -25.79
N PHE A 176 5.22 3.77 -25.37
CA PHE A 176 4.60 4.44 -24.22
C PHE A 176 5.34 4.14 -22.91
N ALA A 177 5.75 2.88 -22.69
CA ALA A 177 6.55 2.53 -21.52
C ALA A 177 7.90 3.26 -21.53
N SER A 178 8.57 3.33 -22.68
CA SER A 178 9.82 4.09 -22.88
C SER A 178 9.65 5.58 -22.59
N ALA A 179 8.55 6.19 -23.05
CA ALA A 179 8.24 7.59 -22.77
C ALA A 179 8.02 7.85 -21.27
N ILE A 180 7.34 6.94 -20.55
CA ILE A 180 7.21 7.01 -19.08
C ILE A 180 8.58 6.89 -18.40
N VAL A 181 9.43 5.96 -18.87
CA VAL A 181 10.77 5.77 -18.31
C VAL A 181 11.57 7.06 -18.46
N ALA A 182 11.61 7.64 -19.65
CA ALA A 182 12.30 8.89 -19.92
C ALA A 182 11.73 10.07 -19.12
N TRP A 183 10.41 10.13 -18.97
CA TRP A 183 9.77 11.18 -18.17
C TRP A 183 10.16 11.08 -16.69
N ILE A 184 10.03 9.91 -16.07
CA ILE A 184 10.41 9.71 -14.65
C ILE A 184 11.91 9.94 -14.43
N GLU A 185 12.74 9.66 -15.45
CA GLU A 185 14.17 9.90 -15.39
C GLU A 185 14.51 11.40 -15.24
N GLU A 186 13.79 12.28 -15.94
CA GLU A 186 14.07 13.73 -15.94
C GLU A 186 13.25 14.53 -14.92
N ASP A 187 12.07 14.02 -14.56
CA ASP A 187 11.13 14.66 -13.65
C ASP A 187 11.70 14.77 -12.21
N PRO A 188 11.87 15.99 -11.65
CA PRO A 188 12.25 16.18 -10.27
C PRO A 188 11.19 15.63 -9.31
N PHE A 189 11.66 14.95 -8.28
CA PHE A 189 10.83 14.32 -7.28
C PHE A 189 11.37 14.62 -5.90
N THR A 190 10.50 15.08 -5.02
CA THR A 190 10.83 15.24 -3.60
C THR A 190 10.01 14.21 -2.82
N PRO A 191 10.65 13.26 -2.11
CA PRO A 191 9.93 12.34 -1.25
C PRO A 191 9.08 13.09 -0.20
N MET A 192 7.86 12.62 0.03
CA MET A 192 6.91 13.28 0.92
C MET A 192 6.52 12.37 2.08
N TYR A 193 6.49 12.90 3.30
CA TYR A 193 5.99 12.21 4.48
C TYR A 193 5.02 13.11 5.22
N GLN A 194 3.75 12.69 5.34
CA GLN A 194 2.72 13.49 6.02
C GLN A 194 2.65 14.93 5.47
N ARG A 195 2.75 15.07 4.13
CA ARG A 195 2.79 16.34 3.38
C ARG A 195 4.01 17.23 3.58
N LEU A 196 5.03 16.76 4.29
CA LEU A 196 6.28 17.49 4.42
C LEU A 196 7.32 16.89 3.47
N PRO A 197 8.05 17.72 2.71
CA PRO A 197 9.17 17.26 1.92
C PRO A 197 10.24 16.65 2.84
N VAL A 198 10.85 15.58 2.35
CA VAL A 198 11.86 14.81 3.07
C VAL A 198 13.11 14.76 2.21
N GLY A 199 14.18 15.40 2.69
CA GLY A 199 15.43 15.48 1.94
C GLY A 199 15.37 16.49 0.81
N GLU A 200 16.31 16.37 -0.12
CA GLU A 200 16.41 17.20 -1.32
C GLU A 200 15.60 16.59 -2.48
N ALA A 201 15.30 17.41 -3.49
CA ALA A 201 14.71 16.91 -4.72
C ALA A 201 15.74 16.03 -5.46
N VAL A 202 15.28 14.90 -5.96
CA VAL A 202 16.05 13.94 -6.75
C VAL A 202 15.44 13.78 -8.14
N SER A 203 16.25 13.37 -9.11
CA SER A 203 15.80 12.97 -10.46
C SER A 203 16.40 11.61 -10.76
N SER A 204 15.98 10.95 -11.83
CA SER A 204 16.33 9.57 -12.18
C SER A 204 15.58 8.47 -11.43
N TRP A 205 15.42 7.33 -12.08
CA TRP A 205 14.90 6.12 -11.43
C TRP A 205 15.79 5.65 -10.28
N HIS A 206 17.11 5.77 -10.43
CA HIS A 206 18.10 5.33 -9.44
C HIS A 206 17.94 6.10 -8.13
N ASP A 207 18.02 7.44 -8.19
CA ASP A 207 18.00 8.28 -7.00
C ASP A 207 16.61 8.28 -6.34
N ARG A 208 15.53 8.16 -7.13
CA ARG A 208 14.17 7.96 -6.59
C ARG A 208 14.06 6.67 -5.77
N LEU A 209 14.74 5.59 -6.19
CA LEU A 209 14.77 4.35 -5.41
C LEU A 209 15.67 4.48 -4.17
N GLU A 210 16.82 5.15 -4.26
CA GLU A 210 17.69 5.38 -3.09
C GLU A 210 16.99 6.25 -2.03
N ALA A 211 16.21 7.24 -2.46
CA ALA A 211 15.43 8.11 -1.59
C ALA A 211 14.15 7.44 -1.05
N PHE A 212 13.84 6.21 -1.46
CA PHE A 212 12.65 5.49 -1.04
C PHE A 212 12.64 5.25 0.48
N PHE A 213 11.48 5.44 1.10
CA PHE A 213 11.23 5.03 2.47
C PHE A 213 9.80 4.52 2.66
N TRP A 214 9.59 3.65 3.64
CA TRP A 214 8.26 3.24 4.08
C TRP A 214 8.23 2.73 5.52
N PRO A 215 7.22 3.11 6.33
CA PRO A 215 6.22 4.16 6.11
C PRO A 215 6.72 5.57 6.48
N LYS A 216 7.98 5.70 6.91
CA LYS A 216 8.56 6.96 7.37
C LYS A 216 10.02 7.12 7.00
N PRO A 217 10.55 8.36 6.94
CA PRO A 217 11.87 8.67 6.40
C PRO A 217 13.03 7.84 6.93
N ARG A 218 13.06 7.59 8.24
CA ARG A 218 14.14 6.81 8.86
C ARG A 218 14.15 5.32 8.46
N ASN A 219 13.05 4.83 7.89
CA ASN A 219 12.93 3.48 7.34
C ASN A 219 13.17 3.56 5.83
N GLY A 220 14.41 3.88 5.43
CA GLY A 220 14.80 3.97 4.04
C GLY A 220 14.82 2.61 3.33
N LEU A 221 15.27 2.60 2.07
CA LEU A 221 15.34 1.42 1.22
C LEU A 221 15.95 0.20 1.94
N MET A 222 17.08 0.38 2.63
CA MET A 222 17.75 -0.72 3.33
C MET A 222 16.88 -1.39 4.39
N GLN A 223 16.22 -0.61 5.25
CA GLN A 223 15.36 -1.14 6.31
C GLN A 223 14.12 -1.80 5.71
N VAL A 224 13.53 -1.19 4.68
CA VAL A 224 12.36 -1.75 3.98
C VAL A 224 12.72 -3.09 3.36
N SER A 225 13.80 -3.16 2.60
CA SER A 225 14.26 -4.40 1.97
C SER A 225 14.58 -5.47 3.00
N HIS A 226 15.31 -5.15 4.07
CA HIS A 226 15.60 -6.14 5.11
C HIS A 226 14.33 -6.79 5.69
N SER A 227 13.29 -5.99 5.92
CA SER A 227 12.00 -6.50 6.40
C SER A 227 11.22 -7.28 5.34
N ALA A 228 11.31 -6.88 4.06
CA ALA A 228 10.61 -7.52 2.95
C ALA A 228 11.29 -8.82 2.49
N ASP A 229 12.62 -8.90 2.48
CA ASP A 229 13.40 -10.02 1.93
C ASP A 229 13.04 -11.35 2.58
N ALA A 230 12.89 -11.37 3.92
CA ALA A 230 12.50 -12.57 4.65
C ALA A 230 11.06 -13.02 4.33
N LEU A 231 10.17 -12.10 3.96
CA LEU A 231 8.79 -12.38 3.55
C LEU A 231 8.75 -12.85 2.10
N MET A 232 9.50 -12.19 1.21
CA MET A 232 9.65 -12.56 -0.18
C MET A 232 10.24 -13.96 -0.31
N TYR A 233 11.30 -14.29 0.45
CA TYR A 233 11.90 -15.63 0.49
C TYR A 233 10.87 -16.72 0.87
N ARG A 234 10.09 -16.49 1.93
CA ARG A 234 9.03 -17.43 2.33
C ARG A 234 7.94 -17.57 1.27
N ALA A 235 7.53 -16.46 0.66
CA ALA A 235 6.55 -16.47 -0.42
C ALA A 235 7.05 -17.23 -1.66
N GLU A 236 8.34 -17.11 -2.00
CA GLU A 236 8.96 -17.88 -3.08
C GLU A 236 8.99 -19.38 -2.79
N ILE A 237 9.36 -19.80 -1.57
CA ILE A 237 9.34 -21.23 -1.21
C ILE A 237 7.93 -21.81 -1.42
N LEU A 238 6.92 -21.11 -0.90
CA LEU A 238 5.51 -21.50 -1.03
C LEU A 238 5.07 -21.54 -2.50
N ALA A 239 5.42 -20.51 -3.27
CA ALA A 239 5.09 -20.40 -4.69
C ALA A 239 5.74 -21.51 -5.53
N LYS A 240 7.02 -21.81 -5.32
CA LYS A 240 7.72 -22.91 -5.98
C LYS A 240 7.12 -24.27 -5.59
N GLY A 241 6.66 -24.42 -4.36
CA GLY A 241 5.90 -25.59 -3.92
C GLY A 241 4.62 -25.82 -4.73
N ILE A 242 3.89 -24.75 -5.06
CA ILE A 242 2.70 -24.82 -5.94
C ILE A 242 3.08 -25.20 -7.37
N GLU A 243 4.15 -24.62 -7.91
CA GLU A 243 4.54 -24.87 -9.31
C GLU A 243 5.03 -26.31 -9.54
N THR A 244 5.71 -26.88 -8.54
CA THR A 244 6.41 -28.17 -8.68
C THR A 244 5.57 -29.38 -8.34
N SER A 245 4.43 -29.20 -7.69
CA SER A 245 3.63 -30.35 -7.31
C SER A 245 2.70 -30.80 -8.45
N THR A 246 2.43 -32.11 -8.44
CA THR A 246 1.87 -32.88 -9.57
C THR A 246 0.48 -33.44 -9.24
N ALA A 247 -0.14 -32.96 -8.15
CA ALA A 247 -1.34 -33.57 -7.61
C ALA A 247 -2.60 -33.08 -8.32
N LYS A 248 -3.37 -34.01 -8.89
CA LYS A 248 -4.59 -33.77 -9.70
C LYS A 248 -5.77 -33.16 -8.93
N ASP A 249 -5.66 -33.05 -7.61
CA ASP A 249 -6.69 -32.59 -6.66
C ASP A 249 -6.39 -31.22 -6.02
N GLY A 250 -5.25 -30.59 -6.35
CA GLY A 250 -5.01 -29.17 -6.06
C GLY A 250 -4.68 -28.82 -4.60
N SER A 251 -4.29 -29.77 -3.75
CA SER A 251 -3.79 -29.49 -2.40
C SER A 251 -2.37 -30.03 -2.18
N GLU A 252 -1.39 -29.16 -2.34
CA GLU A 252 0.04 -29.54 -2.41
C GLU A 252 0.85 -29.08 -1.19
N TRP A 253 0.27 -28.20 -0.39
CA TRP A 253 0.88 -27.75 0.85
C TRP A 253 0.59 -28.73 1.98
N ASN A 254 1.65 -29.13 2.67
CA ASN A 254 1.54 -29.85 3.93
C ASN A 254 1.03 -28.91 5.04
N LYS A 255 0.87 -29.41 6.27
CA LYS A 255 0.38 -28.58 7.38
C LYS A 255 1.29 -27.39 7.68
N GLU A 256 2.61 -27.60 7.67
CA GLU A 256 3.61 -26.55 7.94
C GLU A 256 3.58 -25.47 6.85
N ASP A 257 3.43 -25.86 5.58
CA ASP A 257 3.29 -24.93 4.47
C ASP A 257 2.02 -24.08 4.61
N ARG A 258 0.89 -24.70 5.01
CA ARG A 258 -0.38 -23.99 5.23
C ARG A 258 -0.26 -22.98 6.37
N ASP A 259 0.35 -23.38 7.48
CA ASP A 259 0.58 -22.50 8.63
C ASP A 259 1.56 -21.36 8.26
N MET A 260 2.62 -21.67 7.50
CA MET A 260 3.58 -20.70 6.98
C MET A 260 2.94 -19.73 5.99
N ALA A 261 2.03 -20.20 5.13
CA ALA A 261 1.33 -19.39 4.15
C ALA A 261 0.44 -18.33 4.83
N VAL A 262 -0.37 -18.75 5.81
CA VAL A 262 -1.22 -17.83 6.58
C VAL A 262 -0.36 -16.84 7.36
N LYS A 263 0.70 -17.31 8.02
CA LYS A 263 1.62 -16.44 8.77
C LYS A 263 2.28 -15.40 7.86
N THR A 264 2.83 -15.84 6.74
CA THR A 264 3.55 -14.98 5.78
C THR A 264 2.61 -13.93 5.19
N ALA A 265 1.40 -14.31 4.77
CA ALA A 265 0.41 -13.36 4.25
C ALA A 265 0.03 -12.30 5.31
N ASN A 266 -0.23 -12.71 6.55
CA ASN A 266 -0.53 -11.77 7.63
C ASN A 266 0.62 -10.81 7.94
N GLU A 267 1.87 -11.29 7.92
CA GLU A 267 3.04 -10.43 8.15
C GLU A 267 3.26 -9.45 6.98
N ILE A 268 3.04 -9.86 5.73
CA ILE A 268 3.05 -8.96 4.56
C ILE A 268 1.99 -7.86 4.73
N PHE A 269 0.76 -8.23 5.08
CA PHE A 269 -0.32 -7.26 5.29
C PHE A 269 -0.05 -6.32 6.46
N LEU A 270 0.61 -6.80 7.51
CA LEU A 270 0.99 -5.99 8.66
C LEU A 270 2.09 -4.98 8.29
N GLN A 271 3.14 -5.43 7.62
CA GLN A 271 4.25 -4.58 7.15
C GLN A 271 3.75 -3.45 6.24
N ALA A 272 2.83 -3.77 5.33
CA ALA A 272 2.26 -2.81 4.39
C ALA A 272 1.07 -2.00 4.94
N GLY A 273 0.57 -2.32 6.14
CA GLY A 273 -0.56 -1.59 6.75
C GLY A 273 -1.94 -1.89 6.14
N VAL A 274 -2.10 -3.02 5.46
CA VAL A 274 -3.30 -3.39 4.67
C VAL A 274 -4.02 -4.63 5.25
N PRO A 275 -4.57 -4.57 6.47
CA PRO A 275 -5.16 -5.74 7.13
C PRO A 275 -6.29 -6.36 6.31
N GLN A 276 -6.21 -7.67 6.11
CA GLN A 276 -7.20 -8.46 5.35
C GLN A 276 -8.05 -9.34 6.27
N LYS A 277 -9.25 -9.67 5.82
CA LYS A 277 -10.09 -10.73 6.39
C LYS A 277 -9.91 -12.03 5.61
N ASP A 278 -10.36 -13.14 6.20
CA ASP A 278 -10.36 -14.47 5.59
C ASP A 278 -8.97 -14.89 5.07
N VAL A 279 -7.92 -14.60 5.84
CA VAL A 279 -6.55 -15.02 5.52
C VAL A 279 -6.39 -16.49 5.86
N THR A 280 -7.01 -17.35 5.05
CA THR A 280 -6.92 -18.81 5.14
C THR A 280 -5.88 -19.33 4.15
N TRP A 281 -5.35 -20.53 4.40
CA TRP A 281 -4.34 -21.10 3.51
C TRP A 281 -4.89 -21.35 2.10
N GLU A 282 -6.18 -21.65 1.95
CA GLU A 282 -6.84 -21.84 0.66
C GLU A 282 -6.84 -20.54 -0.15
N ASN A 283 -7.21 -19.41 0.47
CA ASN A 283 -7.21 -18.11 -0.19
C ASN A 283 -5.79 -17.69 -0.58
N VAL A 284 -4.81 -17.90 0.31
CA VAL A 284 -3.40 -17.63 0.03
C VAL A 284 -2.90 -18.49 -1.14
N TYR A 285 -3.19 -19.80 -1.14
CA TYR A 285 -2.85 -20.73 -2.21
C TYR A 285 -3.42 -20.28 -3.55
N GLN A 286 -4.72 -19.96 -3.60
CA GLN A 286 -5.38 -19.54 -4.85
C GLN A 286 -4.78 -18.24 -5.40
N VAL A 287 -4.47 -17.26 -4.54
CA VAL A 287 -3.82 -16.00 -4.98
C VAL A 287 -2.43 -16.26 -5.53
N MET A 288 -1.60 -17.03 -4.81
CA MET A 288 -0.25 -17.36 -5.30
C MET A 288 -0.29 -18.14 -6.61
N LYS A 289 -1.16 -19.16 -6.71
CA LYS A 289 -1.33 -19.96 -7.93
C LYS A 289 -1.75 -19.10 -9.12
N SER A 290 -2.73 -18.21 -8.93
CA SER A 290 -3.22 -17.30 -9.97
C SER A 290 -2.13 -16.33 -10.42
N ALA A 291 -1.32 -15.82 -9.48
CA ALA A 291 -0.20 -14.94 -9.77
C ALA A 291 0.91 -15.65 -10.59
N ILE A 292 1.33 -16.84 -10.19
CA ILE A 292 2.42 -17.60 -10.84
C ILE A 292 2.08 -17.97 -12.29
N SER A 293 0.79 -18.23 -12.55
CA SER A 293 0.25 -18.59 -13.86
C SER A 293 -0.25 -17.38 -14.66
N ALA A 294 -0.24 -16.18 -14.07
CA ALA A 294 -0.84 -14.98 -14.63
C ALA A 294 -2.29 -15.19 -15.12
N ASP A 295 -3.10 -15.88 -14.31
CA ASP A 295 -4.49 -16.21 -14.63
C ASP A 295 -5.40 -14.98 -14.52
N GLU A 296 -5.64 -14.35 -15.67
CA GLU A 296 -6.52 -13.19 -15.85
C GLU A 296 -7.98 -13.44 -15.45
N ASN A 297 -8.44 -14.70 -15.47
CA ASN A 297 -9.83 -15.07 -15.22
C ASN A 297 -10.03 -15.66 -13.81
N SER A 298 -9.01 -15.58 -12.96
CA SER A 298 -9.08 -16.10 -11.61
C SER A 298 -10.16 -15.40 -10.77
N SER A 299 -10.83 -16.18 -9.92
CA SER A 299 -11.72 -15.68 -8.88
C SER A 299 -11.04 -15.56 -7.51
N ALA A 300 -9.71 -15.73 -7.44
CA ALA A 300 -8.95 -15.58 -6.21
C ALA A 300 -9.07 -14.14 -5.67
N LYS A 301 -8.92 -13.96 -4.35
CA LYS A 301 -9.04 -12.65 -3.72
C LYS A 301 -8.08 -11.63 -4.36
N MET A 302 -8.58 -10.44 -4.64
CA MET A 302 -7.79 -9.36 -5.25
C MET A 302 -8.19 -8.02 -4.64
N ASN A 303 -7.22 -7.26 -4.15
CA ASN A 303 -7.24 -5.85 -3.73
C ASN A 303 -5.78 -5.40 -3.48
N SER A 304 -5.51 -4.22 -2.91
CA SER A 304 -4.14 -3.72 -2.70
C SER A 304 -3.31 -4.66 -1.81
N GLY A 305 -3.93 -5.29 -0.81
CA GLY A 305 -3.25 -6.30 0.03
C GLY A 305 -2.91 -7.57 -0.75
N TRP A 306 -3.89 -8.16 -1.43
CA TRP A 306 -3.67 -9.40 -2.18
C TRP A 306 -2.77 -9.22 -3.42
N SER A 307 -2.73 -8.04 -4.02
CA SER A 307 -1.77 -7.74 -5.11
C SER A 307 -0.33 -7.67 -4.59
N LEU A 308 -0.11 -7.19 -3.37
CA LEU A 308 1.19 -7.26 -2.71
C LEU A 308 1.64 -8.71 -2.48
N LEU A 309 0.74 -9.58 -2.02
CA LEU A 309 1.04 -11.01 -1.88
C LEU A 309 1.39 -11.64 -3.24
N ALA A 310 0.64 -11.33 -4.29
CA ALA A 310 0.92 -11.79 -5.64
C ALA A 310 2.31 -11.32 -6.12
N SER A 311 2.68 -10.07 -5.83
CA SER A 311 4.01 -9.55 -6.13
C SER A 311 5.12 -10.30 -5.40
N PHE A 312 4.97 -10.52 -4.09
CA PHE A 312 5.96 -11.26 -3.30
C PHE A 312 6.09 -12.71 -3.77
N ALA A 313 4.98 -13.37 -4.12
CA ALA A 313 4.95 -14.74 -4.59
C ALA A 313 5.60 -14.95 -5.98
N THR A 314 5.75 -13.89 -6.77
CA THR A 314 6.25 -13.97 -8.15
C THR A 314 7.58 -13.24 -8.36
N HIS A 315 8.18 -12.66 -7.32
CA HIS A 315 9.44 -11.92 -7.45
C HIS A 315 10.60 -12.78 -8.02
N TRP A 316 10.62 -14.08 -7.74
CA TRP A 316 11.63 -15.02 -8.27
C TRP A 316 11.43 -15.33 -9.77
N LEU A 317 10.36 -14.80 -10.40
CA LEU A 317 10.12 -14.87 -11.84
C LEU A 317 10.78 -13.73 -12.61
N ASN A 318 11.35 -12.73 -11.94
CA ASN A 318 12.13 -11.69 -12.62
C ASN A 318 13.21 -12.33 -13.50
N ASN A 319 13.37 -11.79 -14.71
CA ASN A 319 14.33 -12.25 -15.73
C ASN A 319 14.09 -13.68 -16.26
N LYS A 320 12.93 -14.29 -16.00
CA LYS A 320 12.56 -15.57 -16.62
C LYS A 320 11.79 -15.32 -17.92
N PRO A 321 12.25 -15.85 -19.07
CA PRO A 321 11.53 -15.74 -20.33
C PRO A 321 10.09 -16.25 -20.19
N ASP A 322 9.15 -15.57 -20.84
CA ASP A 322 7.73 -15.94 -20.92
C ASP A 322 7.00 -16.00 -19.56
N ARG A 323 7.59 -15.43 -18.49
CA ARG A 323 6.97 -15.33 -17.17
C ARG A 323 6.68 -13.87 -16.84
N ILE A 324 5.57 -13.65 -16.14
CA ILE A 324 5.11 -12.31 -15.76
C ILE A 324 5.24 -12.18 -14.23
N PRO A 325 6.35 -11.64 -13.72
CA PRO A 325 6.40 -11.21 -12.32
C PRO A 325 5.35 -10.12 -12.08
N MET A 326 4.62 -10.22 -10.97
CA MET A 326 3.52 -9.33 -10.63
C MET A 326 4.02 -8.10 -9.87
N ALA A 327 3.49 -6.93 -10.21
CA ALA A 327 3.64 -5.71 -9.42
C ALA A 327 2.48 -5.58 -8.42
N CYS A 328 2.67 -4.96 -7.28
CA CYS A 328 1.60 -4.55 -6.38
C CYS A 328 0.81 -3.40 -7.03
N TRP A 329 -0.27 -3.72 -7.73
CA TRP A 329 -1.16 -2.72 -8.32
C TRP A 329 -2.11 -2.16 -7.24
N ASN A 330 -1.60 -1.17 -6.52
CA ASN A 330 -2.34 -0.43 -5.49
C ASN A 330 -2.63 1.00 -5.97
N SER A 331 -3.25 1.83 -5.11
CA SER A 331 -3.68 3.18 -5.53
C SER A 331 -2.51 4.07 -5.96
N ARG A 332 -1.34 3.99 -5.29
CA ARG A 332 -0.16 4.81 -5.61
C ARG A 332 0.47 4.40 -6.94
N VAL A 333 0.69 3.10 -7.14
CA VAL A 333 1.28 2.60 -8.39
C VAL A 333 0.35 2.86 -9.56
N SER A 334 -0.96 2.65 -9.36
CA SER A 334 -1.99 2.99 -10.34
C SER A 334 -1.98 4.49 -10.66
N ALA A 335 -1.98 5.37 -9.65
CA ALA A 335 -1.93 6.81 -9.85
C ALA A 335 -0.68 7.25 -10.63
N SER A 336 0.51 6.75 -10.26
CA SER A 336 1.79 7.09 -10.91
C SER A 336 1.81 6.74 -12.41
N ILE A 337 1.28 5.56 -12.77
CA ILE A 337 1.24 5.10 -14.16
C ILE A 337 0.10 5.75 -14.95
N LEU A 338 -1.12 5.73 -14.42
CA LEU A 338 -2.30 6.17 -15.15
C LEU A 338 -2.24 7.65 -15.48
N SER A 339 -1.76 8.48 -14.55
CA SER A 339 -1.65 9.92 -14.80
C SER A 339 -0.65 10.26 -15.91
N ARG A 340 0.47 9.53 -16.01
CA ARG A 340 1.43 9.72 -17.11
C ARG A 340 0.93 9.12 -18.43
N LEU A 341 0.29 7.95 -18.40
CA LEU A 341 -0.34 7.37 -19.59
C LEU A 341 -1.45 8.27 -20.13
N ASP A 342 -2.28 8.81 -19.25
CA ASP A 342 -3.36 9.74 -19.60
C ASP A 342 -2.82 10.94 -20.36
N PHE A 343 -1.82 11.62 -19.77
CA PHE A 343 -1.17 12.77 -20.39
C PHE A 343 -0.57 12.40 -21.77
N LEU A 344 0.24 11.33 -21.84
CA LEU A 344 0.87 10.90 -23.08
C LEU A 344 -0.14 10.53 -24.15
N MET A 345 -1.26 9.91 -23.78
CA MET A 345 -2.34 9.59 -24.71
C MET A 345 -3.06 10.85 -25.20
N VAL A 346 -3.39 11.78 -24.32
CA VAL A 346 -4.02 13.05 -24.72
C VAL A 346 -3.13 13.82 -25.68
N GLU A 347 -1.84 13.97 -25.37
CA GLU A 347 -0.88 14.64 -26.25
C GLU A 347 -0.66 13.90 -27.58
N ALA A 348 -0.80 12.57 -27.58
CA ALA A 348 -0.80 11.77 -28.81
C ALA A 348 -2.08 11.91 -29.65
N GLY A 349 -3.10 12.64 -29.17
CA GLY A 349 -4.36 12.88 -29.88
C GLY A 349 -5.47 11.86 -29.60
N TYR A 350 -5.46 11.22 -28.42
CA TYR A 350 -6.59 10.42 -27.95
C TYR A 350 -7.66 11.34 -27.33
N GLU A 351 -8.91 11.22 -27.80
CA GLU A 351 -10.09 11.86 -27.18
C GLU A 351 -10.84 10.90 -26.24
N ASP A 352 -10.65 9.60 -26.44
CA ASP A 352 -11.10 8.51 -25.56
C ASP A 352 -10.06 7.36 -25.57
N HIS A 353 -10.34 6.26 -24.88
CA HIS A 353 -9.39 5.15 -24.78
C HIS A 353 -9.20 4.36 -26.08
N GLU A 354 -10.15 4.30 -27.01
CA GLU A 354 -10.10 3.47 -28.24
C GLU A 354 -9.67 2.00 -27.99
N ASN A 355 -9.99 1.43 -26.82
CA ASN A 355 -9.50 0.14 -26.30
C ASN A 355 -7.98 0.05 -26.04
N ARG A 356 -7.23 1.15 -26.17
CA ARG A 356 -5.85 1.26 -25.74
C ARG A 356 -5.77 1.10 -24.22
N PHE A 357 -4.97 0.12 -23.78
CA PHE A 357 -4.84 -0.26 -22.37
C PHE A 357 -6.17 -0.63 -21.69
N GLU A 358 -7.12 -1.27 -22.40
CA GLU A 358 -8.49 -1.60 -21.92
C GLU A 358 -8.53 -2.31 -20.55
N HIS A 359 -7.48 -3.02 -20.19
CA HIS A 359 -7.39 -3.75 -18.93
C HIS A 359 -6.48 -3.09 -17.90
N ILE A 360 -6.02 -1.86 -18.10
CA ILE A 360 -5.29 -1.10 -17.07
C ILE A 360 -6.22 -0.02 -16.56
N GLY A 361 -6.47 -0.02 -15.25
CA GLY A 361 -7.52 0.77 -14.64
C GLY A 361 -7.19 1.27 -13.24
N ARG A 362 -8.05 2.18 -12.78
CA ARG A 362 -7.94 2.89 -11.50
C ARG A 362 -8.10 1.93 -10.33
N VAL A 363 -7.36 2.20 -9.26
CA VAL A 363 -7.56 1.53 -7.96
C VAL A 363 -8.03 2.58 -6.94
N PRO A 364 -9.22 2.42 -6.34
CA PRO A 364 -9.70 3.29 -5.29
C PRO A 364 -8.85 3.11 -4.04
N GLY A 365 -8.52 4.23 -3.43
CA GLY A 365 -7.58 4.28 -2.33
C GLY A 365 -6.85 5.60 -2.42
N VAL A 366 -6.67 6.24 -1.27
CA VAL A 366 -5.97 7.53 -1.13
C VAL A 366 -4.95 7.34 -0.02
N GLY A 367 -4.32 6.17 -0.02
CA GLY A 367 -3.09 5.97 0.73
C GLY A 367 -2.02 6.78 0.02
N GLY A 368 -2.05 8.10 0.13
CA GLY A 368 -1.35 9.02 -0.76
C GLY A 368 -2.16 10.30 -0.87
N THR A 369 -1.48 11.44 -0.83
CA THR A 369 -2.06 12.76 -0.62
C THR A 369 -2.68 13.37 -1.88
N ARG A 370 -2.74 12.65 -3.01
CA ARG A 370 -2.97 13.26 -4.33
C ARG A 370 -3.82 12.39 -5.25
N PRO A 371 -5.16 12.42 -5.17
CA PRO A 371 -5.97 12.02 -6.32
C PRO A 371 -5.60 12.92 -7.50
N ARG A 372 -5.14 12.32 -8.60
CA ARG A 372 -4.81 13.03 -9.84
C ARG A 372 -6.03 13.06 -10.74
N GLU A 373 -6.34 14.24 -11.30
CA GLU A 373 -7.40 14.34 -12.30
C GLU A 373 -6.90 13.69 -13.60
N LEU A 374 -7.75 12.86 -14.20
CA LEU A 374 -7.48 12.17 -15.46
C LEU A 374 -8.41 12.74 -16.51
N SER A 375 -7.87 13.02 -17.69
CA SER A 375 -8.58 13.59 -18.83
C SER A 375 -9.43 12.52 -19.53
N LEU A 376 -8.91 11.29 -19.61
CA LEU A 376 -9.60 10.16 -20.22
C LEU A 376 -10.38 9.36 -19.16
N ASN A 377 -11.45 8.69 -19.59
CA ASN A 377 -12.27 7.87 -18.70
C ASN A 377 -11.68 6.47 -18.50
N TRP A 378 -10.67 6.38 -17.63
CA TRP A 378 -10.02 5.11 -17.28
C TRP A 378 -10.97 4.10 -16.61
N PRO A 379 -10.91 2.81 -16.99
CA PRO A 379 -11.74 1.78 -16.38
C PRO A 379 -11.43 1.59 -14.89
N ASP A 380 -12.38 0.99 -14.15
CA ASP A 380 -12.12 0.55 -12.78
C ASP A 380 -11.33 -0.76 -12.81
N GLY A 381 -10.08 -0.71 -12.33
CA GLY A 381 -9.18 -1.87 -12.25
C GLY A 381 -9.25 -2.59 -10.91
N TYR A 382 -10.06 -2.12 -9.97
CA TYR A 382 -10.05 -2.61 -8.61
C TYR A 382 -10.56 -4.04 -8.49
N ARG A 383 -9.84 -4.86 -7.71
CA ARG A 383 -10.17 -6.26 -7.44
C ARG A 383 -10.27 -7.13 -8.70
N SER A 384 -9.55 -6.78 -9.76
CA SER A 384 -9.58 -7.47 -11.06
C SER A 384 -8.24 -8.14 -11.38
N TRP A 385 -8.27 -9.45 -11.65
CA TRP A 385 -7.10 -10.21 -12.11
C TRP A 385 -6.67 -9.83 -13.53
N LYS A 386 -7.62 -9.56 -14.43
CA LYS A 386 -7.32 -9.01 -15.76
C LYS A 386 -6.48 -7.75 -15.65
N ASN A 387 -6.87 -6.86 -14.73
CA ASN A 387 -6.14 -5.63 -14.47
C ASN A 387 -4.77 -5.87 -13.85
N GLN A 388 -4.70 -6.71 -12.83
CA GLN A 388 -3.45 -7.07 -12.17
C GLN A 388 -2.41 -7.61 -13.17
N VAL A 389 -2.82 -8.50 -14.08
CA VAL A 389 -1.93 -9.10 -15.08
C VAL A 389 -1.57 -8.09 -16.17
N ALA A 390 -2.53 -7.34 -16.71
CA ALA A 390 -2.28 -6.33 -17.74
C ALA A 390 -1.33 -5.23 -17.25
N ALA A 391 -1.57 -4.70 -16.05
CA ALA A 391 -0.70 -3.72 -15.44
C ALA A 391 0.71 -4.28 -15.18
N SER A 392 0.81 -5.53 -14.70
CA SER A 392 2.12 -6.18 -14.51
C SER A 392 2.87 -6.38 -15.82
N ARG A 393 2.19 -6.72 -16.93
CA ARG A 393 2.80 -6.78 -18.26
C ARG A 393 3.34 -5.41 -18.70
N PHE A 394 2.57 -4.35 -18.49
CA PHE A 394 3.01 -3.00 -18.83
C PHE A 394 4.24 -2.57 -17.99
N ILE A 395 4.25 -2.84 -16.69
CA ILE A 395 5.42 -2.55 -15.84
C ILE A 395 6.63 -3.41 -16.24
N ASN A 396 6.44 -4.63 -16.75
CA ASN A 396 7.55 -5.40 -17.32
C ASN A 396 8.16 -4.72 -18.55
N LEU A 397 7.38 -4.01 -19.37
CA LEU A 397 7.94 -3.19 -20.46
C LEU A 397 8.81 -2.04 -19.93
N ILE A 398 8.41 -1.41 -18.82
CA ILE A 398 9.25 -0.41 -18.12
C ILE A 398 10.57 -1.03 -17.66
N VAL A 399 10.53 -2.21 -17.05
CA VAL A 399 11.73 -2.96 -16.64
C VAL A 399 12.62 -3.29 -17.85
N GLU A 400 12.03 -3.70 -18.97
CA GLU A 400 12.77 -3.95 -20.20
C GLU A 400 13.46 -2.69 -20.73
N CYS A 401 12.77 -1.54 -20.75
CA CYS A 401 13.32 -0.25 -21.17
C CYS A 401 14.52 0.13 -20.29
N LEU A 402 14.34 0.10 -18.97
CA LEU A 402 15.39 0.41 -17.98
C LEU A 402 16.65 -0.45 -18.15
N ASN A 403 16.48 -1.73 -18.48
CA ASN A 403 17.60 -2.68 -18.59
C ASN A 403 18.27 -2.74 -19.96
N ASN A 404 17.60 -2.29 -21.04
CA ASN A 404 18.06 -2.57 -22.41
C ASN A 404 18.20 -1.35 -23.31
N GLU A 405 17.57 -0.21 -23.00
CA GLU A 405 17.75 1.00 -23.80
C GLU A 405 19.19 1.50 -23.69
N LYS A 406 19.72 1.96 -24.82
CA LYS A 406 21.12 2.37 -24.95
C LYS A 406 21.23 3.74 -25.57
N ASN A 407 22.26 4.47 -25.14
CA ASN A 407 22.71 5.69 -25.79
C ASN A 407 23.32 5.37 -27.17
N SER A 408 23.57 6.41 -27.98
CA SER A 408 24.19 6.27 -29.31
C SER A 408 25.59 5.62 -29.28
N ASP A 409 26.29 5.68 -28.14
CA ASP A 409 27.59 5.06 -27.94
C ASP A 409 27.52 3.58 -27.50
N GLY A 410 26.31 3.03 -27.34
CA GLY A 410 26.06 1.65 -26.92
C GLY A 410 26.09 1.41 -25.41
N SER A 411 26.35 2.44 -24.59
CA SER A 411 26.19 2.39 -23.13
C SER A 411 24.70 2.29 -22.75
N LEU A 412 24.40 1.70 -21.59
CA LEU A 412 23.02 1.70 -21.07
C LEU A 412 22.57 3.14 -20.82
N LYS A 413 21.35 3.46 -21.24
CA LYS A 413 20.78 4.80 -21.10
C LYS A 413 20.49 5.15 -19.64
N TYR A 414 19.96 4.20 -18.89
CA TYR A 414 19.55 4.40 -17.50
C TYR A 414 20.51 3.72 -16.54
N GLU A 415 20.68 4.31 -15.37
CA GLU A 415 21.49 3.73 -14.31
C GLU A 415 20.89 2.40 -13.82
N PRO A 416 21.72 1.38 -13.52
CA PRO A 416 21.24 0.15 -12.91
C PRO A 416 20.57 0.38 -11.56
N MET A 417 19.67 -0.53 -11.18
CA MET A 417 18.94 -0.49 -9.92
C MET A 417 19.91 -0.52 -8.72
N PRO A 418 19.82 0.43 -7.78
CA PRO A 418 20.58 0.36 -6.54
C PRO A 418 20.10 -0.81 -5.69
N ILE A 419 21.02 -1.49 -5.00
CA ILE A 419 20.67 -2.56 -4.05
C ILE A 419 20.98 -2.15 -2.60
N PRO A 420 20.15 -2.57 -1.62
CA PRO A 420 20.26 -2.20 -0.21
C PRO A 420 21.64 -2.36 0.44
N THR A 421 22.40 -3.38 0.04
CA THR A 421 23.70 -3.72 0.62
C THR A 421 24.87 -2.92 0.03
N GLY A 422 24.56 -1.95 -0.84
CA GLY A 422 25.53 -1.31 -1.72
C GLY A 422 25.76 -2.15 -2.97
N GLY A 423 25.81 -1.49 -4.13
CA GLY A 423 26.00 -2.12 -5.43
C GLY A 423 24.88 -1.82 -6.42
N ARG A 424 24.89 -2.57 -7.52
CA ARG A 424 24.00 -2.36 -8.68
C ARG A 424 23.51 -3.70 -9.21
N ALA A 425 22.24 -3.77 -9.61
CA ALA A 425 21.63 -4.93 -10.23
C ALA A 425 20.76 -4.52 -11.42
N PRO A 426 20.39 -5.44 -12.32
CA PRO A 426 19.33 -5.19 -13.28
C PRO A 426 18.04 -4.78 -12.56
N TRP A 427 17.28 -3.87 -13.16
CA TRP A 427 15.96 -3.49 -12.69
C TRP A 427 15.04 -4.70 -12.62
N SER A 428 14.29 -4.76 -11.53
CA SER A 428 13.27 -5.78 -11.26
C SER A 428 11.90 -5.12 -11.14
N ILE A 429 10.83 -5.92 -11.26
CA ILE A 429 9.47 -5.43 -11.00
C ILE A 429 9.36 -4.81 -9.60
N GLN A 430 9.99 -5.39 -8.59
CA GLN A 430 9.93 -4.86 -7.22
C GLN A 430 10.64 -3.52 -7.11
N GLY A 431 11.79 -3.33 -7.76
CA GLY A 431 12.48 -2.04 -7.78
C GLY A 431 11.64 -0.95 -8.45
N VAL A 432 11.09 -1.23 -9.63
CA VAL A 432 10.20 -0.30 -10.35
C VAL A 432 8.95 0.00 -9.52
N GLN A 433 8.34 -1.03 -8.90
CA GLN A 433 7.18 -0.87 -8.02
C GLN A 433 7.45 0.09 -6.86
N LEU A 434 8.62 0.05 -6.22
CA LEU A 434 8.94 0.95 -5.11
C LEU A 434 9.06 2.40 -5.57
N VAL A 435 9.66 2.65 -6.75
CA VAL A 435 9.72 4.00 -7.35
C VAL A 435 8.31 4.52 -7.63
N LEU A 436 7.48 3.73 -8.34
CA LEU A 436 6.10 4.10 -8.67
C LEU A 436 5.22 4.29 -7.42
N PHE A 437 5.47 3.51 -6.38
CA PHE A 437 4.76 3.64 -5.10
C PHE A 437 5.09 4.95 -4.38
N SER A 438 6.34 5.40 -4.43
CA SER A 438 6.76 6.67 -3.85
C SER A 438 6.26 7.86 -4.68
N ASP A 439 6.32 7.73 -6.01
CA ASP A 439 5.90 8.76 -6.96
C ASP A 439 4.38 9.03 -6.96
N GLY A 440 3.58 8.01 -6.64
CA GLY A 440 2.13 8.16 -6.51
C GLY A 440 1.65 8.78 -5.18
N TYR A 441 2.54 9.27 -4.31
CA TYR A 441 2.20 9.79 -2.98
C TYR A 441 1.80 11.27 -2.94
#